data_AF-A0A7L5AN81-F1
#
_entry.id   AF-A0A7L5AN81-F1
#
_cell.length_a   1.000
_cell.length_b   1.000
_cell.length_c   1.000
_cell.angle_alpha   90.00
_cell.angle_beta   90.00
_cell.angle_gamma   90.00
#
_symmetry.space_group_name_H-M   'P 1'
#
loop_
_entity.id
_entity.type
_entity.pdbx_description
1 polymer ?
#
loop_
_entity_poly.entity_id
_entity_poly.type
_entity_poly.pdbx_seq_one_letter_code
_entity_poly.pdbx_strand_id
1 'polypeptide(L)'
;MTSSSRATVVPSTISHSRRVVLAVAIDVALVVAFVLIGRSSHSEGITPAGVLGTAWPFLVGLAAGWALARAWRRPFAVAPGLTVWATTVIVGLLLRATAGDGVQSGFVAVTALVLAAFLLGWRGAVSLRSSRLRR
;
A
#
# COMPACT_ATOMS: atom_id res chain seq x y z
N MET A 1 29.56 45.81 -16.70
CA MET A 1 28.47 45.59 -15.71
C MET A 1 27.45 44.65 -16.32
N THR A 2 27.60 43.34 -16.17
CA THR A 2 26.64 42.33 -16.64
C THR A 2 26.14 41.57 -15.42
N SER A 3 24.96 41.96 -14.93
CA SER A 3 24.30 41.32 -13.80
C SER A 3 23.73 39.97 -14.24
N SER A 4 24.33 38.88 -13.79
CA SER A 4 23.84 37.52 -14.02
C SER A 4 22.73 37.23 -13.00
N SER A 5 21.48 37.25 -13.47
CA SER A 5 20.30 36.91 -12.67
C SER A 5 20.30 35.42 -12.35
N ARG A 6 20.67 35.08 -11.11
CA ARG A 6 20.63 33.72 -10.58
C ARG A 6 19.17 33.31 -10.38
N ALA A 7 18.62 32.54 -11.32
CA ALA A 7 17.34 31.88 -11.15
C ALA A 7 17.42 30.93 -9.95
N THR A 8 16.72 31.29 -8.87
CA THR A 8 16.56 30.45 -7.69
C THR A 8 15.63 29.29 -8.05
N VAL A 9 16.19 28.08 -8.16
CA VAL A 9 15.42 26.85 -8.30
C VAL A 9 14.70 26.60 -6.97
N VAL A 10 13.44 27.02 -6.87
CA VAL A 10 12.58 26.67 -5.74
C VAL A 10 12.23 25.19 -5.86
N PRO A 11 12.56 24.32 -4.87
CA PRO A 11 12.19 22.92 -4.92
C PRO A 11 10.66 22.79 -4.98
N SER A 12 10.13 22.19 -6.04
CA SER A 12 8.69 21.98 -6.18
C SER A 12 8.22 20.99 -5.11
N THR A 13 7.58 21.49 -4.06
CA THR A 13 6.88 20.61 -3.11
C THR A 13 5.76 19.90 -3.85
N ILE A 14 5.74 18.57 -3.79
CA ILE A 14 4.73 17.76 -4.48
C ILE A 14 3.33 18.17 -3.98
N SER A 15 2.39 18.43 -4.90
CA SER A 15 1.00 18.82 -4.56
C SER A 15 0.31 17.73 -3.73
N HIS A 16 -0.69 18.11 -2.93
CA HIS A 16 -1.41 17.18 -2.06
C HIS A 16 -2.03 16.02 -2.85
N SER A 17 -2.73 16.32 -3.95
CA SER A 17 -3.34 15.33 -4.83
C SER A 17 -2.31 14.35 -5.38
N ARG A 18 -1.13 14.84 -5.79
CA ARG A 18 -0.05 13.98 -6.30
C ARG A 18 0.51 13.06 -5.21
N ARG A 19 0.56 13.48 -3.95
CA ARG A 19 0.94 12.60 -2.81
C ARG A 19 -0.10 11.52 -2.56
N VAL A 20 -1.38 11.86 -2.64
CA VAL A 20 -2.48 10.89 -2.49
C VAL A 20 -2.40 9.84 -3.60
N VAL A 21 -2.32 10.27 -4.87
CA VAL A 21 -2.20 9.36 -6.01
C VAL A 21 -0.98 8.45 -5.88
N LEU A 22 0.19 9.00 -5.51
CA LEU A 22 1.39 8.22 -5.34
C LEU A 22 1.24 7.16 -4.24
N ALA A 23 0.66 7.52 -3.09
CA ALA A 23 0.44 6.58 -2.00
C ALA A 23 -0.54 5.45 -2.37
N VAL A 24 -1.65 5.78 -3.03
CA VAL A 24 -2.61 4.77 -3.52
C VAL A 24 -1.93 3.85 -4.53
N ALA A 25 -1.17 4.40 -5.49
CA ALA A 25 -0.46 3.61 -6.48
C ALA A 25 0.56 2.65 -5.85
N ILE A 26 1.32 3.11 -4.86
CA ILE A 26 2.26 2.27 -4.10
C ILE A 26 1.51 1.16 -3.36
N ASP A 27 0.43 1.48 -2.65
CA ASP A 27 -0.33 0.47 -1.90
C ASP A 27 -0.94 -0.60 -2.83
N VAL A 28 -1.56 -0.17 -3.95
CA VAL A 28 -2.12 -1.09 -4.95
C VAL A 28 -1.04 -1.97 -5.55
N ALA A 29 0.10 -1.38 -5.96
CA ALA A 29 1.22 -2.14 -6.51
C ALA A 29 1.76 -3.17 -5.52
N LEU A 30 1.84 -2.82 -4.23
CA LEU A 30 2.29 -3.73 -3.18
C LEU A 30 1.28 -4.85 -2.89
N VAL A 31 -0.03 -4.57 -2.93
CA VAL A 31 -1.06 -5.63 -2.83
C VAL A 31 -0.98 -6.57 -4.03
N VAL A 32 -0.80 -6.04 -5.24
CA VAL A 32 -0.62 -6.88 -6.45
C VAL A 32 0.69 -7.68 -6.35
N ALA A 33 1.78 -7.08 -5.87
CA ALA A 33 3.04 -7.79 -5.65
C ALA A 33 2.88 -8.94 -4.64
N PHE A 34 2.16 -8.71 -3.54
CA PHE A 34 1.82 -9.77 -2.57
C PHE A 34 1.11 -10.95 -3.25
N VAL A 35 0.13 -10.66 -4.11
CA VAL A 35 -0.61 -11.69 -4.86
C VAL A 35 0.29 -12.44 -5.84
N LEU A 36 1.09 -11.72 -6.63
CA LEU A 36 2.02 -12.33 -7.59
C LEU A 36 3.03 -13.24 -6.90
N ILE A 37 3.63 -12.76 -5.80
CA ILE A 37 4.57 -13.54 -4.98
C ILE A 37 3.85 -14.76 -4.42
N GLY A 38 2.70 -14.59 -3.76
CA GLY A 38 1.95 -15.68 -3.15
C GLY A 38 1.57 -16.78 -4.15
N ARG A 39 1.06 -16.41 -5.33
CA ARG A 39 0.73 -17.36 -6.40
C ARG A 39 1.98 -18.09 -6.91
N SER A 40 3.07 -17.36 -7.15
CA SER A 40 4.33 -17.96 -7.59
C SER A 40 4.91 -18.95 -6.57
N SER A 41 4.81 -18.64 -5.28
CA SER A 41 5.28 -19.49 -4.19
C SER A 41 4.50 -20.79 -4.04
N HIS A 42 3.23 -20.80 -4.47
CA HIS A 42 2.38 -22.00 -4.45
C HIS A 42 2.32 -22.70 -5.81
N SER A 43 3.22 -22.36 -6.74
CA SER A 43 3.24 -22.88 -8.12
C SER A 43 1.92 -22.68 -8.87
N GLU A 44 1.15 -21.65 -8.49
CA GLU A 44 -0.08 -21.27 -9.17
C GLU A 44 0.24 -20.44 -10.41
N GLY A 45 -0.53 -20.64 -11.49
CA GLY A 45 -0.34 -19.89 -12.73
C GLY A 45 -0.52 -18.37 -12.57
N ILE A 46 0.36 -17.60 -13.19
CA ILE A 46 0.27 -16.13 -13.27
C ILE A 46 -0.50 -15.72 -14.52
N THR A 47 -1.82 -15.87 -14.45
CA THR A 47 -2.75 -15.41 -15.49
C THR A 47 -3.47 -14.14 -15.03
N PRO A 48 -3.89 -13.24 -15.94
CA PRO A 48 -4.63 -12.04 -15.55
C PRO A 48 -5.87 -12.35 -14.70
N ALA A 49 -6.64 -13.37 -15.07
CA ALA A 49 -7.81 -13.81 -14.33
C ALA A 49 -7.47 -14.39 -12.95
N GLY A 50 -6.41 -15.21 -12.84
CA GLY A 50 -5.99 -15.77 -11.55
C GLY A 50 -5.46 -14.70 -10.58
N VAL A 51 -4.69 -13.74 -11.10
CA VAL A 51 -4.22 -12.59 -10.33
C VAL A 51 -5.40 -11.73 -9.87
N LEU A 52 -6.34 -11.38 -10.77
CA LEU A 52 -7.51 -10.60 -10.38
C LEU A 52 -8.38 -11.34 -9.35
N GLY A 53 -8.62 -12.64 -9.57
CA GLY A 53 -9.40 -13.51 -8.67
C GLY A 53 -8.83 -13.54 -7.25
N THR A 54 -7.50 -13.51 -7.13
CA THR A 54 -6.82 -13.47 -5.82
C THR A 54 -6.71 -12.05 -5.26
N ALA A 55 -6.56 -11.03 -6.10
CA ALA A 55 -6.28 -9.65 -5.67
C ALA A 55 -7.53 -8.86 -5.27
N TRP A 56 -8.66 -9.06 -5.95
CA TRP A 56 -9.86 -8.25 -5.75
C TRP A 56 -10.36 -8.17 -4.29
N PRO A 57 -10.33 -9.25 -3.47
CA PRO A 57 -10.78 -9.18 -2.07
C PRO A 57 -9.94 -8.19 -1.27
N PHE A 58 -8.61 -8.25 -1.45
CA PHE A 58 -7.66 -7.38 -0.77
C PHE A 58 -7.71 -5.95 -1.29
N LEU A 59 -7.93 -5.75 -2.59
CA LEU A 59 -8.11 -4.41 -3.16
C LEU A 59 -9.39 -3.73 -2.64
N VAL A 60 -10.47 -4.48 -2.43
CA VAL A 60 -11.68 -3.98 -1.76
C VAL A 60 -11.37 -3.60 -0.32
N GLY A 61 -10.66 -4.45 0.42
CA GLY A 61 -10.22 -4.13 1.78
C GLY A 61 -9.30 -2.90 1.85
N LEU A 62 -8.40 -2.73 0.88
CA LEU A 62 -7.53 -1.57 0.75
C LEU A 62 -8.35 -0.29 0.55
N ALA A 63 -9.29 -0.31 -0.39
CA ALA A 63 -10.16 0.83 -0.67
C ALA A 63 -11.01 1.22 0.56
N ALA A 64 -11.60 0.23 1.23
CA ALA A 64 -12.34 0.44 2.47
C ALA A 64 -11.45 1.04 3.57
N GLY A 65 -10.24 0.51 3.74
CA GLY A 65 -9.27 1.00 4.72
C GLY A 65 -8.88 2.46 4.48
N TRP A 66 -8.66 2.84 3.22
CA TRP A 66 -8.39 4.23 2.83
C TRP A 66 -9.55 5.16 3.19
N ALA A 67 -10.79 4.73 2.96
CA ALA A 67 -12.00 5.45 3.32
C ALA A 67 -12.16 5.61 4.84
N LEU A 68 -12.09 4.50 5.58
CA LEU A 68 -12.21 4.44 7.04
C LEU A 68 -11.17 5.33 7.75
N ALA A 69 -9.91 5.24 7.32
CA ALA A 69 -8.82 6.02 7.88
C ALA A 69 -8.83 7.49 7.45
N ARG A 70 -9.62 7.85 6.43
CA ARG A 70 -9.51 9.10 5.67
C ARG A 70 -8.05 9.37 5.27
N ALA A 71 -7.38 8.32 4.78
CA ALA A 71 -5.93 8.29 4.61
C ALA A 71 -5.40 9.39 3.67
N TRP A 72 -6.24 9.91 2.77
CA TRP A 72 -5.92 11.08 1.93
C TRP A 72 -5.50 12.32 2.74
N ARG A 73 -5.95 12.47 3.99
CA ARG A 73 -5.53 13.62 4.84
C ARG A 73 -4.05 13.56 5.20
N ARG A 74 -3.47 12.37 5.36
CA ARG A 74 -2.07 12.14 5.74
C ARG A 74 -1.53 10.86 5.09
N PRO A 75 -1.38 10.82 3.74
CA PRO A 75 -1.20 9.57 2.99
C PRO A 75 0.09 8.81 3.31
N PHE A 76 1.14 9.52 3.77
CA PHE A 76 2.46 8.95 4.08
C PHE A 76 2.63 8.63 5.58
N ALA A 77 1.64 8.93 6.43
CA ALA A 77 1.74 8.69 7.86
C ALA A 77 1.45 7.22 8.21
N VAL A 78 2.18 6.66 9.18
CA VAL A 78 2.01 5.28 9.64
C VAL A 78 0.66 5.07 10.33
N ALA A 79 0.17 6.05 11.09
CA ALA A 79 -1.08 5.94 11.85
C ALA A 79 -2.31 5.56 10.98
N PRO A 80 -2.67 6.30 9.90
CA PRO A 80 -3.74 5.85 9.00
C PRO A 80 -3.37 4.55 8.27
N GLY A 81 -2.09 4.28 8.05
CA GLY A 81 -1.60 3.02 7.48
C GLY A 81 -1.98 1.79 8.29
N LEU A 82 -2.04 1.87 9.62
CA LEU A 82 -2.48 0.76 10.49
C LEU A 82 -3.92 0.36 10.21
N THR A 83 -4.82 1.35 10.10
CA THR A 83 -6.22 1.10 9.73
C THR A 83 -6.32 0.53 8.33
N VAL A 84 -5.59 1.11 7.36
CA VAL A 84 -5.54 0.60 5.98
C VAL A 84 -5.11 -0.86 5.95
N TRP A 85 -4.02 -1.20 6.65
CA TRP A 85 -3.52 -2.57 6.76
C TRP A 85 -4.54 -3.52 7.41
N ALA A 86 -5.06 -3.17 8.58
CA ALA A 86 -6.00 -4.02 9.31
C ALA A 86 -7.26 -4.29 8.47
N THR A 87 -7.82 -3.26 7.84
CA THR A 87 -8.99 -3.42 6.97
C THR A 87 -8.66 -4.25 5.73
N THR A 88 -7.49 -4.04 5.10
CA THR A 88 -7.05 -4.84 3.94
C THR A 88 -6.99 -6.33 4.27
N VAL A 89 -6.42 -6.67 5.43
CA VAL A 89 -6.30 -8.06 5.90
C VAL A 89 -7.68 -8.63 6.23
N ILE A 90 -8.45 -7.95 7.09
CA ILE A 90 -9.73 -8.47 7.58
C ILE A 90 -10.73 -8.62 6.44
N VAL A 91 -10.97 -7.55 5.68
CA VAL A 91 -11.94 -7.58 4.57
C VAL A 91 -11.47 -8.50 3.46
N GLY A 92 -10.17 -8.50 3.13
CA GLY A 92 -9.62 -9.37 2.11
C GLY A 92 -9.78 -10.85 2.45
N LEU A 93 -9.50 -11.24 3.69
CA LEU A 93 -9.68 -12.63 4.14
C LEU A 93 -11.16 -13.03 4.22
N LEU A 94 -12.05 -12.14 4.68
CA LEU A 94 -13.49 -12.41 4.74
C LEU A 94 -14.08 -12.60 3.34
N LEU A 95 -13.78 -11.69 2.41
CA LEU A 95 -14.25 -11.78 1.03
C LEU A 95 -13.67 -12.99 0.29
N ARG A 96 -12.41 -13.33 0.57
CA ARG A 96 -11.79 -14.55 0.04
C ARG A 96 -12.52 -15.80 0.53
N ALA A 97 -12.81 -15.88 1.83
CA ALA A 97 -13.53 -17.02 2.41
C ALA A 97 -14.93 -17.19 1.80
N THR A 98 -15.65 -16.10 1.55
CA THR A 98 -16.98 -16.16 0.92
C THR A 98 -16.93 -16.42 -0.58
N ALA A 99 -15.81 -16.14 -1.24
CA ALA A 99 -15.58 -16.46 -2.66
C ALA A 99 -15.27 -17.96 -2.91
N GLY A 100 -15.21 -18.79 -1.87
CA GLY A 100 -14.96 -20.23 -1.97
C GLY A 100 -13.48 -20.63 -1.87
N ASP A 101 -12.58 -19.66 -1.71
CA ASP A 101 -11.16 -19.93 -1.45
C ASP A 101 -10.95 -20.29 0.03
N GLY A 102 -10.24 -21.39 0.28
CA GLY A 102 -9.88 -21.79 1.64
C GLY A 102 -8.97 -20.77 2.34
N VAL A 103 -9.25 -20.51 3.63
CA VAL A 103 -8.42 -19.65 4.50
C VAL A 103 -7.72 -20.51 5.55
N GLN A 104 -6.50 -20.93 5.22
CA GLN A 104 -5.66 -21.68 6.15
C GLN A 104 -5.01 -20.73 7.18
N SER A 105 -4.78 -21.19 8.41
CA SER A 105 -4.18 -20.37 9.48
C SER A 105 -2.81 -19.81 9.09
N GLY A 106 -1.98 -20.60 8.41
CA GLY A 106 -0.70 -20.15 7.86
C GLY A 106 -0.86 -19.02 6.83
N PHE A 107 -1.88 -19.10 5.97
CA PHE A 107 -2.19 -18.05 5.01
C PHE A 107 -2.58 -16.75 5.71
N VAL A 108 -3.38 -16.81 6.77
CA VAL A 108 -3.76 -15.63 7.57
C VAL A 108 -2.53 -14.93 8.15
N ALA A 109 -1.63 -15.69 8.79
CA ALA A 109 -0.43 -15.14 9.41
C ALA A 109 0.51 -14.50 8.38
N VAL A 110 0.82 -15.22 7.29
CA VAL A 110 1.69 -14.71 6.22
C VAL A 110 1.08 -13.49 5.55
N THR A 111 -0.22 -13.52 5.23
CA THR A 111 -0.94 -12.38 4.64
C THR A 111 -0.86 -11.15 5.53
N ALA A 112 -1.14 -11.30 6.82
CA ALA A 112 -1.08 -10.20 7.77
C ALA A 112 0.33 -9.61 7.87
N LEU A 113 1.37 -10.45 7.98
CA LEU A 113 2.75 -10.02 8.13
C LEU A 113 3.32 -9.37 6.86
N VAL A 114 3.10 -9.97 5.69
CA VAL A 114 3.61 -9.44 4.42
C VAL A 114 2.90 -8.13 4.08
N LEU A 115 1.57 -8.05 4.23
CA LEU A 115 0.85 -6.79 4.02
C LEU A 115 1.23 -5.72 5.06
N ALA A 116 1.55 -6.10 6.30
CA ALA A 116 2.08 -5.17 7.29
C ALA A 116 3.42 -4.60 6.83
N ALA A 117 4.36 -5.48 6.45
CA ALA A 117 5.68 -5.09 5.97
C ALA A 117 5.58 -4.18 4.74
N PHE A 118 4.67 -4.49 3.82
CA PHE A 118 4.47 -3.69 2.62
C PHE A 118 3.82 -2.35 2.94
N LEU A 119 2.59 -2.34 3.45
CA LEU A 119 1.80 -1.11 3.60
C LEU A 119 2.33 -0.19 4.70
N LEU A 120 2.87 -0.75 5.79
CA LEU A 120 3.43 0.05 6.88
C LEU A 120 4.92 0.34 6.67
N GLY A 121 5.67 -0.59 6.08
CA GLY A 121 7.13 -0.45 5.94
C GLY A 121 7.54 0.73 5.09
N TRP A 122 6.88 0.99 3.96
CA TRP A 122 7.23 2.16 3.13
C TRP A 122 6.89 3.49 3.83
N ARG A 123 5.77 3.54 4.57
CA ARG A 123 5.38 4.70 5.37
C ARG A 123 6.37 4.93 6.52
N GLY A 124 6.78 3.86 7.18
CA GLY A 124 7.83 3.88 8.21
C GLY A 124 9.15 4.40 7.66
N ALA A 125 9.60 3.91 6.50
CA ALA A 125 10.81 4.37 5.85
C ALA A 125 10.77 5.87 5.50
N VAL A 126 9.64 6.37 4.99
CA VAL A 126 9.45 7.82 4.73
C VAL A 126 9.51 8.61 6.04
N SER A 127 8.82 8.16 7.09
CA SER A 127 8.81 8.81 8.40
C SER A 127 10.23 8.91 8.99
N LEU A 128 11.00 7.82 8.94
CA LEU A 128 12.39 7.77 9.43
C LEU A 128 13.34 8.68 8.64
N ARG A 129 13.16 8.79 7.31
CA ARG A 129 13.95 9.74 6.51
C ARG A 129 13.62 11.19 6.87
N SER A 130 12.33 11.49 7.09
CA SER A 130 11.89 12.84 7.44
C SER A 130 12.35 13.30 8.83
N SER A 131 12.52 12.37 9.79
CA SER A 131 13.04 12.69 11.12
C SER A 131 14.56 12.89 11.12
N ARG A 132 15.31 12.17 10.28
CA ARG A 132 16.76 12.37 10.12
C ARG A 132 17.12 13.69 9.47
N LEU A 133 16.32 14.17 8.49
CA LEU A 133 16.56 15.45 7.81
C LEU A 133 16.21 16.68 8.66
N ARG A 134 15.51 16.49 9.78
CA ARG A 134 15.13 17.56 10.73
C ARG A 134 16.10 17.68 11.90
N ARG A 135 17.06 16.75 12.04
CA ARG A 135 18.16 16.82 13.00
C ARG A 135 19.39 17.39 12.30
#